data_AF-K1Z6Q6-F1
#
_entry.id   AF-K1Z6Q6-F1
#
_cell.length_a   1.000
_cell.length_b   1.000
_cell.length_c   1.000
_cell.angle_alpha   90.00
_cell.angle_beta   90.00
_cell.angle_gamma   90.00
#
_symmetry.space_group_name_H-M   'P 1'
#
loop_
_entity.id
_entity.type
_entity.pdbx_description
1 polymer ?
#
loop_
_entity_poly.entity_id
_entity_poly.type
_entity_poly.pdbx_seq_one_letter_code
_entity_poly.pdbx_strand_id
1 'polypeptide(L)' 'MFSRTLELTLNAAYDRAREKKHEFITVEHLLLALVDNPEAADVLSACGANLDRLRAGLGIFID' A
#
# COMPACT_ATOMS: atom_id res chain seq x y z
N MET A 1 -18.12 -2.31 -8.79
CA MET A 1 -17.11 -3.37 -8.91
C MET A 1 -15.76 -2.67 -9.03
N PHE A 2 -14.77 -3.05 -8.23
CA PHE A 2 -13.44 -2.44 -8.31
C PHE A 2 -12.69 -2.96 -9.54
N SER A 3 -11.64 -2.25 -9.96
CA SER A 3 -10.74 -2.81 -10.97
C SER A 3 -10.03 -4.03 -10.41
N ARG A 4 -9.72 -5.01 -11.27
CA ARG A 4 -8.97 -6.21 -10.86
C ARG A 4 -7.63 -5.85 -10.22
N THR A 5 -6.97 -4.81 -10.72
CA THR A 5 -5.70 -4.29 -10.17
C THR A 5 -5.87 -3.80 -8.73
N LEU A 6 -6.96 -3.08 -8.44
CA LEU A 6 -7.24 -2.57 -7.10
C LEU A 6 -7.62 -3.71 -6.13
N GLU A 7 -8.41 -4.69 -6.57
CA GLU A 7 -8.74 -5.86 -5.75
C GLU A 7 -7.48 -6.65 -5.34
N LEU A 8 -6.54 -6.84 -6.26
CA LEU A 8 -5.25 -7.48 -5.95
C LEU A 8 -4.44 -6.66 -4.94
N THR A 9 -4.47 -5.34 -5.05
CA THR A 9 -3.77 -4.43 -4.12
C THR A 9 -4.37 -4.52 -2.72
N LEU A 10 -5.70 -4.55 -2.61
CA LEU A 10 -6.40 -4.69 -1.34
C LEU A 10 -6.12 -6.04 -0.67
N ASN A 11 -6.15 -7.12 -1.45
CA ASN A 11 -5.81 -8.46 -0.93
C ASN A 11 -4.36 -8.50 -0.44
N ALA A 12 -3.42 -7.91 -1.18
CA ALA A 12 -2.02 -7.83 -0.75
C ALA A 12 -1.85 -7.06 0.57
N ALA A 13 -2.56 -5.94 0.74
CA ALA A 13 -2.56 -5.19 2.00
C ALA A 13 -3.10 -6.04 3.16
N TYR A 14 -4.21 -6.76 2.91
CA TYR A 14 -4.86 -7.62 3.88
C TYR A 14 -3.96 -8.79 4.32
N ASP A 15 -3.40 -9.51 3.35
CA ASP A 15 -2.55 -10.67 3.61
C ASP A 15 -1.31 -10.27 4.43
N ARG A 16 -0.69 -9.14 4.07
CA ARG A 16 0.49 -8.63 4.78
C ARG A 16 0.19 -8.23 6.23
N ALA A 17 -0.94 -7.54 6.46
CA ALA A 17 -1.39 -7.20 7.81
C ALA A 17 -1.69 -8.44 8.65
N ARG A 18 -2.34 -9.45 8.03
CA ARG A 18 -2.68 -10.72 8.68
C ARG A 18 -1.44 -11.54 9.02
N GLU A 19 -0.45 -11.60 8.13
CA GLU A 19 0.83 -12.27 8.37
C GLU A 19 1.57 -11.67 9.57
N LYS A 20 1.52 -10.33 9.71
CA LYS A 20 2.07 -9.61 10.87
C LYS A 20 1.16 -9.59 12.09
N LYS A 21 -0.02 -10.21 12.01
CA LYS A 21 -1.04 -10.26 13.08
C LYS A 21 -1.48 -8.87 13.56
N HIS A 22 -1.51 -7.90 12.66
CA HIS A 22 -2.07 -6.60 12.95
C HIS A 22 -3.57 -6.73 13.17
N GLU A 23 -4.06 -6.16 14.27
CA GLU A 23 -5.47 -6.24 14.65
C GLU A 23 -6.37 -5.48 13.66
N PHE A 24 -5.82 -4.43 13.03
CA PHE A 24 -6.53 -3.56 12.11
C PHE A 24 -5.76 -3.36 10.81
N ILE A 25 -6.51 -3.19 9.74
CA ILE A 25 -6.00 -2.65 8.48
C ILE A 25 -6.37 -1.18 8.43
N THR A 26 -5.36 -0.35 8.24
CA THR A 26 -5.48 1.10 8.24
C THR A 26 -5.22 1.67 6.85
N VAL A 27 -5.39 2.98 6.69
CA VAL A 27 -5.09 3.66 5.42
C VAL A 27 -3.60 3.62 5.08
N GLU A 28 -2.73 3.47 6.07
CA GLU A 28 -1.28 3.32 5.88
C GLU A 28 -0.93 1.99 5.22
N HIS A 29 -1.62 0.90 5.61
CA HIS A 29 -1.46 -0.40 4.94
C HIS A 29 -1.89 -0.34 3.49
N LEU A 30 -3.02 0.32 3.23
CA LEU A 30 -3.53 0.52 1.88
C LEU A 30 -2.55 1.36 1.05
N LEU A 31 -2.05 2.47 1.60
CA LEU A 31 -1.08 3.32 0.92
C LEU A 31 0.21 2.57 0.63
N LEU A 32 0.69 1.74 1.57
CA LEU A 32 1.88 0.91 1.37
C LEU A 32 1.68 -0.09 0.22
N ALA A 33 0.51 -0.71 0.10
CA ALA A 33 0.21 -1.59 -1.03
C ALA A 33 0.05 -0.82 -2.35
N LEU A 34 -0.51 0.39 -2.31
CA LEU A 34 -0.67 1.25 -3.49
C LEU A 34 0.68 1.75 -4.03
N VAL A 35 1.72 1.88 -3.20
CA VAL A 35 3.08 2.20 -3.66
C VAL A 35 3.62 1.10 -4.61
N ASP A 36 3.17 -0.14 -4.46
CA ASP A 36 3.55 -1.27 -5.33
C ASP A 36 2.55 -1.51 -6.48
N ASN A 37 1.45 -0.75 -6.52
CA ASN A 37 0.48 -0.79 -7.62
C ASN A 37 0.95 0.12 -8.77
N PRO A 38 1.13 -0.38 -10.01
CA PRO A 38 1.68 0.43 -11.11
C PRO A 38 0.89 1.70 -11.42
N GLU A 39 -0.45 1.60 -11.48
CA GLU A 39 -1.32 2.74 -11.79
C GLU A 39 -1.25 3.82 -10.71
N ALA A 40 -1.22 3.42 -9.43
CA ALA A 40 -1.11 4.35 -8.31
C ALA A 40 0.30 4.92 -8.15
N ALA A 41 1.34 4.10 -8.38
CA ALA A 41 2.73 4.53 -8.35
C ALA A 41 3.02 5.62 -9.37
N ASP A 42 2.46 5.51 -10.58
CA ASP A 42 2.56 6.54 -11.63
C ASP A 42 1.94 7.86 -11.18
N VAL A 43 0.72 7.81 -10.60
CA VAL A 43 0.03 9.01 -10.08
C VAL A 43 0.81 9.64 -8.92
N LEU A 44 1.26 8.84 -7.95
CA LEU A 44 2.03 9.32 -6.80
C LEU A 44 3.34 9.97 -7.24
N SER A 45 4.04 9.36 -8.20
CA SER A 45 5.28 9.91 -8.78
C SER A 45 5.01 11.20 -9.54
N ALA A 46 3.92 11.27 -10.30
CA ALA A 46 3.48 12.50 -10.98
C ALA A 46 3.12 13.62 -10.00
N CYS A 47 2.67 13.29 -8.79
CA CYS A 47 2.47 14.24 -7.69
C CYS A 47 3.77 14.62 -6.95
N GLY A 48 4.93 14.10 -7.37
CA GLY A 48 6.23 14.39 -6.75
C GLY A 48 6.52 13.58 -5.48
N ALA A 49 5.77 12.50 -5.23
CA ALA A 49 6.04 11.62 -4.10
C ALA A 49 7.34 10.83 -4.32
N ASN A 50 8.10 10.62 -3.25
CA ASN A 50 9.23 9.69 -3.25
C ASN A 50 8.73 8.33 -2.77
N LEU A 51 8.56 7.38 -3.69
CA LEU A 51 8.00 6.06 -3.41
C LEU A 51 8.87 5.24 -2.46
N ASP A 52 10.19 5.32 -2.58
CA ASP A 52 11.11 4.58 -1.69
C ASP A 52 11.02 5.10 -0.25
N ARG A 53 10.94 6.42 -0.08
CA ARG A 53 10.75 7.05 1.22
C ARG A 53 9.39 6.70 1.82
N LEU A 54 8.33 6.67 1.01
CA LEU A 54 7.00 6.25 1.44
C LEU A 54 7.00 4.79 1.89
N ARG A 55 7.57 3.88 1.07
CA ARG A 55 7.65 2.45 1.38
C ARG A 55 8.39 2.22 2.70
N ALA A 56 9.55 2.85 2.89
CA ALA A 56 10.32 2.75 4.12
C ALA A 56 9.58 3.36 5.32
N GLY A 57 9.05 4.58 5.18
CA GLY A 57 8.39 5.29 6.27
C GLY A 57 7.11 4.60 6.74
N LEU A 58 6.27 4.15 5.80
CA LEU A 58 5.05 3.40 6.12
C LEU A 58 5.40 2.03 6.71
N GLY A 59 6.39 1.32 6.16
CA GLY A 59 6.84 0.05 6.74
C GLY A 59 7.27 0.18 8.19
N ILE A 60 8.01 1.24 8.55
CA ILE A 60 8.43 1.51 9.93
C ILE A 60 7.25 1.94 10.81
N PHE A 61 6.29 2.68 10.28
CA PHE A 61 5.16 3.19 11.06
C PHE A 61 4.16 2.09 11.43
N ILE A 62 3.98 1.12 10.55
CA ILE A 62 2.93 0.11 10.67
C ILE A 62 3.43 -1.15 11.41
N ASP A 63 4.74 -1.41 11.42
CA ASP A 63 5.38 -2.50 12.17
C ASP A 63 5.59 -2.19 13.66
#